data_AF-A0A1F9QM46-F1
#
_entry.id   AF-A0A1F9QM46-F1
#
_cell.length_a   1.000
_cell.length_b   1.000
_cell.length_c   1.000
_cell.angle_alpha   90.00
_cell.angle_beta   90.00
_cell.angle_gamma   90.00
#
_symmetry.space_group_name_H-M   'P 1'
#
loop_
_entity.id
_entity.type
_entity.pdbx_description
1 polymer ?
#
loop_
_entity_poly.entity_id
_entity_poly.type
_entity_poly.pdbx_seq_one_letter_code
_entity_poly.pdbx_strand_id
1 'polypeptide(L)'
;MKITGLLLLCCLPLCLSAAAEKGWTVKMTAVNGAVSYSHAQASPIDEQTSYSGKTRVRGRGPAREIIFNSVLNRTEDGRFRLDYQAELSGENLARPPFQAAGKVLLRPGKPVLAAKAGGWKLILELQGKAEGESPAIETATLETRLKCGRQSYPVDFAYLPDQQYSAVLYEGSDDTVRKFMLGLLPNSSALDGAFRLQYTLLLKDGGETLASGQGELILAPGEGKQSASAGKNCVFTAKALN
;
A
#
# COMPACT_ATOMS: atom_id res chain seq x y z
N MET A 1 53.05 -6.67 61.71
CA MET A 1 51.59 -6.57 61.86
C MET A 1 50.96 -6.52 60.48
N LYS A 2 49.98 -7.38 60.23
CA LYS A 2 49.26 -7.54 58.97
C LYS A 2 48.21 -6.44 58.84
N ILE A 3 48.15 -5.72 57.72
CA ILE A 3 46.90 -5.16 57.19
C ILE A 3 46.90 -5.33 55.67
N THR A 4 46.09 -6.29 55.25
CA THR A 4 45.66 -6.60 53.90
C THR A 4 44.73 -5.49 53.40
N GLY A 5 45.05 -4.87 52.27
CA GLY A 5 44.21 -3.88 51.60
C GLY A 5 43.96 -4.28 50.15
N LEU A 6 43.06 -5.24 49.95
CA LEU A 6 42.62 -5.73 48.65
C LEU A 6 41.66 -4.70 48.03
N LEU A 7 42.13 -3.92 47.04
CA LEU A 7 41.29 -3.00 46.29
C LEU A 7 40.72 -3.73 45.06
N LEU A 8 39.49 -4.23 45.22
CA LEU A 8 38.67 -4.78 44.14
C LEU A 8 38.24 -3.61 43.23
N LEU A 9 38.87 -3.47 42.06
CA LEU A 9 38.38 -2.60 40.99
C LEU A 9 37.23 -3.34 40.29
N CYS A 10 35.98 -3.04 40.67
CA CYS A 10 34.80 -3.51 39.96
C CYS A 10 34.73 -2.86 38.58
N CYS A 11 35.07 -3.61 37.54
CA CYS A 11 34.67 -3.34 36.16
C CYS A 11 33.14 -3.36 36.08
N LEU A 12 32.50 -2.19 36.09
CA LEU A 12 31.12 -2.06 35.63
C LEU A 12 31.15 -2.03 34.10
N PRO A 13 30.72 -3.09 33.39
CA PRO A 13 30.30 -2.89 32.02
C PRO A 13 29.09 -1.95 32.06
N LEU A 14 29.28 -0.73 31.58
CA LEU A 14 28.20 0.09 31.08
C LEU A 14 27.57 -0.68 29.92
N CYS A 15 26.71 -1.64 30.26
CA CYS A 15 25.67 -2.10 29.37
C CYS A 15 24.78 -0.88 29.13
N LEU A 16 25.13 -0.11 28.10
CA LEU A 16 24.20 0.73 27.37
C LEU A 16 23.19 -0.21 26.71
N SER A 17 22.30 -0.78 27.53
CA SER A 17 20.99 -1.18 27.05
C SER A 17 20.30 0.12 26.67
N ALA A 18 20.51 0.55 25.41
CA ALA A 18 19.61 1.48 24.77
C ALA A 18 18.23 0.83 24.88
N ALA A 19 17.44 1.32 25.83
CA ALA A 19 16.04 0.97 25.93
C ALA A 19 15.43 1.37 24.58
N ALA A 20 15.16 0.37 23.73
CA ALA A 20 14.36 0.57 22.55
C ALA A 20 13.04 1.16 23.05
N GLU A 21 12.79 2.43 22.74
CA GLU A 21 11.44 2.96 22.84
C GLU A 21 10.51 1.99 22.14
N LYS A 22 9.36 1.73 22.77
CA LYS A 22 8.31 0.85 22.25
C LYS A 22 7.74 1.48 20.97
N GLY A 23 8.46 1.34 19.86
CA GLY A 23 8.15 1.97 18.59
C GLY A 23 7.17 1.12 17.78
N TRP A 24 6.36 1.82 16.99
CA TRP A 24 5.56 1.18 15.94
C TRP A 24 6.46 0.70 14.82
N THR A 25 6.14 -0.47 14.27
CA THR A 25 6.81 -1.00 13.08
C THR A 25 5.76 -1.23 12.01
N VAL A 26 5.98 -0.69 10.82
CA VAL A 26 5.11 -0.97 9.66
C VAL A 26 5.76 -2.05 8.83
N LYS A 27 5.03 -3.14 8.62
CA LYS A 27 5.43 -4.23 7.74
C LYS A 27 4.64 -4.15 6.45
N MET A 28 5.38 -4.08 5.34
CA MET A 28 4.85 -4.18 3.99
C MET A 28 5.10 -5.59 3.45
N THR A 29 4.09 -6.17 2.80
CA THR A 29 4.19 -7.44 2.08
C THR A 29 3.51 -7.33 0.72
N ALA A 30 4.26 -7.49 -0.36
CA ALA A 30 3.74 -7.62 -1.71
C ALA A 30 3.67 -9.10 -2.12
N VAL A 31 2.52 -9.54 -2.63
CA VAL A 31 2.27 -10.94 -2.99
C VAL A 31 1.88 -11.03 -4.47
N ASN A 32 2.44 -12.00 -5.18
CA ASN A 32 2.01 -12.39 -6.52
C ASN A 32 2.04 -13.93 -6.65
N GLY A 33 0.88 -14.53 -6.82
CA GLY A 33 0.71 -15.99 -6.80
C GLY A 33 1.23 -16.60 -5.50
N ALA A 34 2.21 -17.50 -5.61
CA ALA A 34 2.83 -18.19 -4.48
C ALA A 34 4.09 -17.48 -3.92
N VAL A 35 4.44 -16.30 -4.43
CA VAL A 35 5.62 -15.54 -4.03
C VAL A 35 5.22 -14.32 -3.22
N SER A 36 5.95 -14.05 -2.14
CA SER A 36 5.81 -12.81 -1.37
C SER A 36 7.15 -12.14 -1.11
N TYR A 37 7.14 -10.81 -1.13
CA TYR A 37 8.25 -9.92 -0.85
C TYR A 37 7.88 -9.06 0.34
N SER A 38 8.75 -8.96 1.35
CA SER A 38 8.42 -8.26 2.58
C SER A 38 9.57 -7.43 3.13
N HIS A 39 9.20 -6.37 3.82
CA HIS A 39 10.09 -5.49 4.57
C HIS A 39 9.34 -4.91 5.77
N ALA A 40 10.06 -4.64 6.84
CA ALA A 40 9.52 -3.99 8.02
C ALA A 40 10.47 -2.86 8.41
N GLN A 41 9.91 -1.68 8.67
CA GLN A 41 10.65 -0.50 9.12
C GLN A 41 10.02 0.04 10.39
N ALA A 42 10.85 0.57 11.29
CA ALA A 42 10.37 1.41 12.38
C ALA A 42 9.62 2.60 11.77
N SER A 43 8.50 2.99 12.37
CA SER A 43 7.67 4.08 11.85
C SER A 43 7.27 4.96 13.02
N PRO A 44 8.10 5.96 13.38
CA PRO A 44 7.73 6.96 14.36
C PRO A 44 6.45 7.67 13.93
N ILE A 45 5.67 8.12 14.91
CA ILE A 45 4.42 8.83 14.63
C ILE A 45 4.76 10.21 14.06
N ASP A 46 4.04 10.62 13.01
CA ASP A 46 4.14 11.91 12.31
C ASP A 46 5.49 12.17 11.61
N GLU A 47 6.34 11.14 11.50
CA GLU A 47 7.60 11.20 10.76
C GLU A 47 7.56 10.36 9.48
N GLN A 48 8.20 10.88 8.44
CA GLN A 48 8.42 10.12 7.21
C GLN A 48 9.53 9.10 7.42
N THR A 49 9.24 7.85 7.08
CA THR A 49 10.23 6.79 6.97
C THR A 49 10.33 6.32 5.53
N SER A 50 11.56 6.18 5.04
CA SER A 50 11.85 5.74 3.68
C SER A 50 12.82 4.57 3.70
N TYR A 51 12.54 3.57 2.88
CA TYR A 51 13.42 2.44 2.63
C TYR A 51 13.58 2.21 1.13
N SER A 52 14.82 1.90 0.72
CA SER A 52 15.13 1.42 -0.62
C SER A 52 16.15 0.28 -0.49
N GLY A 53 15.80 -0.91 -0.96
CA GLY A 53 16.72 -2.05 -0.92
C GLY A 53 16.07 -3.42 -0.97
N LYS A 54 16.85 -4.44 -0.60
CA LYS A 54 16.48 -5.85 -0.73
C LYS A 54 15.29 -6.25 0.14
N THR A 55 14.38 -7.02 -0.44
CA THR A 55 13.27 -7.62 0.32
C THR A 55 13.63 -8.99 0.89
N ARG A 56 12.91 -9.38 1.93
CA ARG A 56 12.79 -10.79 2.31
C ARG A 56 11.80 -11.49 1.38
N VAL A 57 12.28 -12.50 0.65
CA VAL A 57 11.48 -13.30 -0.28
C VAL A 57 11.01 -14.60 0.37
N ARG A 58 9.76 -14.99 0.10
CA ARG A 58 9.22 -16.33 0.37
C ARG A 58 8.60 -16.87 -0.93
N GLY A 59 8.90 -18.12 -1.27
CA GLY A 59 8.48 -18.75 -2.52
C GLY A 59 9.61 -18.84 -3.55
N ARG A 60 9.30 -19.30 -4.77
CA ARG A 60 10.29 -19.54 -5.86
C ARG A 60 10.40 -18.36 -6.85
N GLY A 61 10.19 -17.12 -6.40
CA GLY A 61 10.31 -15.94 -7.26
C GLY A 61 11.73 -15.38 -7.32
N PRO A 62 12.01 -14.48 -8.30
CA PRO A 62 13.30 -13.79 -8.37
C PRO A 62 13.51 -12.89 -7.15
N ALA A 63 14.75 -12.57 -6.81
CA ALA A 63 15.02 -11.54 -5.82
C ALA A 63 14.57 -10.16 -6.36
N ARG A 64 13.92 -9.36 -5.51
CA ARG A 64 13.48 -8.00 -5.87
C ARG A 64 13.85 -7.03 -4.77
N GLU A 65 14.19 -5.81 -5.18
CA GLU A 65 14.26 -4.66 -4.30
C GLU A 65 12.90 -3.99 -4.18
N ILE A 66 12.74 -3.17 -3.16
CA ILE A 66 11.58 -2.32 -2.97
C ILE A 66 12.00 -0.90 -2.68
N ILE A 67 11.12 0.03 -3.02
CA ILE A 67 11.06 1.35 -2.42
C ILE A 67 9.79 1.39 -1.57
N PHE A 68 9.92 1.73 -0.29
CA PHE A 68 8.78 1.87 0.62
C PHE A 68 8.90 3.17 1.41
N ASN A 69 8.01 4.10 1.11
CA ASN A 69 7.87 5.35 1.83
C ASN A 69 6.60 5.31 2.65
N SER A 70 6.67 5.75 3.90
CA SER A 70 5.50 5.79 4.76
C SER A 70 5.52 6.94 5.77
N VAL A 71 4.34 7.45 6.12
CA VAL A 71 4.12 8.32 7.28
C VAL A 71 3.01 7.70 8.12
N LEU A 72 3.29 7.42 9.39
CA LEU A 72 2.30 6.87 10.32
C LEU A 72 1.74 8.00 11.18
N ASN A 73 0.44 8.27 11.08
CA ASN A 73 -0.21 9.34 11.83
C ASN A 73 -1.15 8.71 12.87
N ARG A 74 -1.20 9.28 14.07
CA ARG A 74 -2.21 8.91 15.07
C ARG A 74 -3.50 9.67 14.79
N THR A 75 -4.65 8.99 14.82
CA THR A 75 -5.96 9.63 14.69
C THR A 75 -6.59 9.84 16.07
N GLU A 76 -7.59 10.73 16.15
CA GLU A 76 -8.22 11.15 17.42
C GLU A 76 -8.91 9.99 18.18
N ASP A 77 -9.25 8.91 17.49
CA ASP A 77 -9.95 7.73 18.01
C ASP A 77 -9.04 6.53 18.29
N GLY A 78 -7.72 6.77 18.40
CA GLY A 78 -6.75 5.71 18.69
C GLY A 78 -6.46 4.78 17.52
N ARG A 79 -6.95 5.08 16.31
CA ARG A 79 -6.52 4.42 15.07
C ARG A 79 -5.23 5.05 14.54
N PHE A 80 -4.64 4.39 13.55
CA PHE A 80 -3.45 4.87 12.87
C PHE A 80 -3.72 5.01 11.39
N ARG A 81 -3.45 6.18 10.81
CA ARG A 81 -3.48 6.38 9.36
C ARG A 81 -2.07 6.23 8.82
N LEU A 82 -1.88 5.27 7.92
CA LEU A 82 -0.64 5.11 7.18
C LEU A 82 -0.79 5.72 5.80
N ASP A 83 0.03 6.72 5.51
CA ASP A 83 0.23 7.24 4.17
C ASP A 83 1.38 6.46 3.57
N TYR A 84 1.19 5.84 2.40
CA TYR A 84 2.18 4.92 1.85
C TYR A 84 2.41 5.14 0.36
N GLN A 85 3.64 4.83 -0.06
CA GLN A 85 4.02 4.57 -1.44
C GLN A 85 4.94 3.35 -1.44
N ALA A 86 4.61 2.36 -2.27
CA ALA A 86 5.38 1.13 -2.43
C ALA A 86 5.66 0.88 -3.91
N GLU A 87 6.89 0.49 -4.21
CA GLU A 87 7.33 0.02 -5.53
C GLU A 87 8.12 -1.26 -5.36
N LEU A 88 7.85 -2.26 -6.21
CA LEU A 88 8.68 -3.46 -6.33
C LEU A 88 9.50 -3.36 -7.60
N SER A 89 10.82 -3.48 -7.48
CA SER A 89 11.72 -3.41 -8.63
C SER A 89 11.55 -4.61 -9.57
N GLY A 90 11.62 -4.31 -10.86
CA GLY A 90 11.67 -5.28 -11.97
C GLY A 90 13.09 -5.74 -12.28
N GLU A 91 13.24 -6.57 -13.31
CA GLU A 91 14.55 -6.76 -13.97
C GLU A 91 15.03 -5.44 -14.60
N ASN A 92 14.07 -4.67 -15.13
CA ASN A 92 14.29 -3.30 -15.58
C ASN A 92 13.79 -2.31 -14.50
N LEU A 93 14.70 -1.54 -13.92
CA LEU A 93 14.39 -0.55 -12.87
C LEU A 93 13.40 0.53 -13.35
N ALA A 94 13.39 0.88 -14.64
CA ALA A 94 12.44 1.85 -15.19
C ALA A 94 11.02 1.28 -15.38
N ARG A 95 10.83 -0.04 -15.18
CA ARG A 95 9.58 -0.77 -15.43
C ARG A 95 9.28 -1.71 -14.25
N PRO A 96 9.07 -1.16 -13.03
CA PRO A 96 8.75 -1.96 -11.88
C PRO A 96 7.40 -2.68 -12.12
N PRO A 97 7.28 -3.99 -11.90
CA PRO A 97 6.05 -4.73 -12.16
C PRO A 97 4.84 -4.22 -11.36
N PHE A 98 5.08 -3.53 -10.25
CA PHE A 98 4.04 -3.04 -9.37
C PHE A 98 4.47 -1.80 -8.60
N GLN A 99 3.66 -0.75 -8.69
CA GLN A 99 3.69 0.41 -7.80
C GLN A 99 2.28 0.66 -7.27
N ALA A 100 2.18 1.06 -6.01
CA ALA A 100 0.93 1.53 -5.42
C ALA A 100 1.19 2.61 -4.37
N ALA A 101 0.29 3.58 -4.30
CA ALA A 101 0.31 4.61 -3.27
C ALA A 101 -1.12 4.91 -2.79
N GLY A 102 -1.25 5.31 -1.53
CA GLY A 102 -2.54 5.67 -0.95
C GLY A 102 -2.46 5.90 0.54
N LYS A 103 -3.63 5.86 1.19
CA LYS A 103 -3.76 5.93 2.64
C LYS A 103 -4.68 4.85 3.16
N VAL A 104 -4.30 4.22 4.27
CA VAL A 104 -5.11 3.18 4.93
C VAL A 104 -5.16 3.41 6.44
N LEU A 105 -6.25 2.97 7.06
CA LEU A 105 -6.31 2.83 8.51
C LEU A 105 -5.71 1.47 8.90
N LEU A 106 -4.76 1.50 9.84
CA LEU A 106 -4.14 0.32 10.39
C LEU A 106 -4.52 0.11 11.84
N ARG A 107 -4.47 -1.16 12.25
CA ARG A 107 -4.49 -1.56 13.64
C ARG A 107 -3.32 -2.47 13.97
N PRO A 108 -2.79 -2.36 15.19
CA PRO A 108 -1.74 -3.27 15.64
C PRO A 108 -2.17 -4.73 15.48
N GLY A 109 -1.38 -5.51 14.77
CA GLY A 109 -1.58 -6.95 14.55
C GLY A 109 -2.69 -7.33 13.57
N LYS A 110 -3.36 -6.37 12.91
CA LYS A 110 -4.36 -6.66 11.87
C LYS A 110 -3.87 -6.20 10.50
N PRO A 111 -3.50 -7.13 9.59
CA PRO A 111 -3.07 -6.77 8.25
C PRO A 111 -4.24 -6.25 7.41
N VAL A 112 -3.96 -5.29 6.53
CA VAL A 112 -4.90 -4.69 5.58
C VAL A 112 -4.43 -4.94 4.16
N LEU A 113 -5.33 -5.40 3.28
CA LEU A 113 -5.08 -5.41 1.84
C LEU A 113 -5.23 -3.98 1.31
N ALA A 114 -4.11 -3.27 1.24
CA ALA A 114 -4.10 -1.85 0.91
C ALA A 114 -4.37 -1.59 -0.58
N ALA A 115 -3.82 -2.44 -1.45
CA ALA A 115 -4.02 -2.36 -2.89
C ALA A 115 -3.94 -3.76 -3.52
N LYS A 116 -4.66 -3.96 -4.61
CA LYS A 116 -4.55 -5.14 -5.47
C LYS A 116 -4.63 -4.66 -6.91
N ALA A 117 -3.67 -5.05 -7.74
CA ALA A 117 -3.65 -4.65 -9.15
C ALA A 117 -3.05 -5.79 -9.98
N GLY A 118 -3.78 -6.26 -10.99
CA GLY A 118 -3.38 -7.44 -11.76
C GLY A 118 -3.20 -8.67 -10.85
N GLY A 119 -2.03 -9.31 -10.91
CA GLY A 119 -1.66 -10.43 -10.03
C GLY A 119 -1.12 -10.02 -8.65
N TRP A 120 -0.89 -8.73 -8.41
CA TRP A 120 -0.23 -8.22 -7.21
C TRP A 120 -1.22 -7.84 -6.11
N LYS A 121 -0.82 -8.10 -4.86
CA LYS A 121 -1.52 -7.67 -3.64
C LYS A 121 -0.51 -7.00 -2.71
N LEU A 122 -0.81 -5.80 -2.23
CA LEU A 122 -0.07 -5.08 -1.22
C LEU A 122 -0.78 -5.21 0.13
N ILE A 123 -0.10 -5.81 1.10
CA ILE A 123 -0.60 -6.00 2.46
C ILE A 123 0.25 -5.14 3.40
N LEU A 124 -0.41 -4.34 4.22
CA LEU A 124 0.23 -3.46 5.21
C LEU A 124 -0.23 -3.87 6.61
N GLU A 125 0.72 -3.99 7.53
CA GLU A 125 0.47 -4.43 8.91
C GLU A 125 1.22 -3.49 9.85
N LEU A 126 0.50 -2.92 10.82
CA LEU A 126 1.11 -2.21 11.93
C LEU A 126 1.45 -3.22 13.02
N GLN A 127 2.70 -3.22 13.49
CA GLN A 127 3.19 -4.08 14.55
C GLN A 127 3.49 -3.22 15.78
N GLY A 128 3.06 -3.72 16.94
CA GLY A 128 3.16 -3.03 18.22
C GLY A 128 2.07 -3.51 19.18
N LYS A 129 2.03 -2.95 20.38
CA LYS A 129 1.03 -3.31 21.40
C LYS A 129 -0.16 -2.36 21.30
N ALA A 130 -1.37 -2.88 21.04
CA ALA A 130 -2.58 -2.09 21.06
C ALA A 130 -2.85 -1.50 22.47
N GLU A 131 -3.25 -0.24 22.53
CA GLU A 131 -3.75 0.42 23.74
C GLU A 131 -5.27 0.19 23.84
N GLY A 132 -5.68 -1.01 24.29
CA GLY A 132 -7.09 -1.34 24.55
C GLY A 132 -7.88 -1.96 23.39
N GLU A 133 -9.17 -2.20 23.63
CA GLU A 133 -10.12 -2.66 22.60
C GLU A 133 -10.54 -1.47 21.74
N SER A 134 -10.06 -1.43 20.50
CA SER A 134 -10.62 -0.53 19.48
C SER A 134 -11.90 -1.15 18.89
N PRO A 135 -12.87 -0.35 18.39
CA PRO A 135 -14.11 -0.80 17.69
C PRO A 135 -13.81 -1.76 16.52
N ALA A 136 -14.72 -2.29 15.70
CA ALA A 136 -14.31 -2.94 14.43
C ALA A 136 -13.85 -1.87 13.39
N ILE A 137 -12.92 -2.16 12.45
CA ILE A 137 -12.74 -1.32 11.24
C ILE A 137 -13.51 -2.03 10.14
N GLU A 138 -14.57 -1.42 9.64
CA GLU A 138 -15.02 -1.72 8.29
C GLU A 138 -14.10 -0.98 7.33
N THR A 139 -13.24 -1.74 6.65
CA THR A 139 -12.31 -1.16 5.68
C THR A 139 -13.07 -1.08 4.36
N ALA A 140 -13.55 0.12 4.05
CA ALA A 140 -14.22 0.35 2.79
C ALA A 140 -13.27 0.00 1.62
N THR A 141 -13.81 -0.68 0.62
CA THR A 141 -13.05 -1.12 -0.55
C THR A 141 -13.58 -0.45 -1.80
N LEU A 142 -12.67 0.09 -2.60
CA LEU A 142 -12.97 0.59 -3.93
C LEU A 142 -12.51 -0.44 -4.95
N GLU A 143 -13.46 -1.15 -5.55
CA GLU A 143 -13.20 -2.08 -6.65
C GLU A 143 -13.29 -1.35 -7.97
N THR A 144 -12.27 -1.47 -8.81
CA THR A 144 -12.27 -0.88 -10.15
C THR A 144 -11.83 -1.87 -11.20
N ARG A 145 -12.23 -1.61 -12.44
CA ARG A 145 -11.89 -2.46 -13.58
C ARG A 145 -11.92 -1.67 -14.87
N LEU A 146 -10.85 -1.76 -15.64
CA LEU A 146 -10.85 -1.39 -17.05
C LEU A 146 -11.07 -2.67 -17.87
N LYS A 147 -12.15 -2.72 -18.66
CA LYS A 147 -12.41 -3.84 -19.59
C LYS A 147 -12.24 -3.34 -21.02
N CYS A 148 -11.33 -3.96 -21.77
CA CYS A 148 -11.07 -3.65 -23.18
C CYS A 148 -11.29 -4.92 -24.02
N GLY A 149 -12.42 -4.99 -24.73
CA GLY A 149 -12.85 -6.22 -25.41
C GLY A 149 -12.92 -7.43 -24.46
N ARG A 150 -12.03 -8.41 -24.66
CA ARG A 150 -11.94 -9.63 -23.83
C ARG A 150 -10.98 -9.49 -22.64
N GLN A 151 -10.15 -8.46 -22.61
CA GLN A 151 -9.17 -8.24 -21.55
C GLN A 151 -9.77 -7.42 -20.41
N SER A 152 -9.28 -7.67 -19.20
CA SER A 152 -9.74 -7.01 -17.98
C SER A 152 -8.56 -6.67 -17.09
N TYR A 153 -8.54 -5.45 -16.57
CA TYR A 153 -7.49 -4.91 -15.72
C TYR A 153 -8.13 -4.44 -14.40
N PRO A 154 -8.25 -5.34 -13.39
CA PRO A 154 -8.83 -4.98 -12.10
C PRO A 154 -7.81 -4.26 -11.20
N VAL A 155 -8.30 -3.27 -10.46
CA VAL A 155 -7.55 -2.62 -9.37
C VAL A 155 -8.49 -2.37 -8.20
N ASP A 156 -8.11 -2.84 -7.02
CA ASP A 156 -8.88 -2.69 -5.79
C ASP A 156 -8.03 -1.94 -4.76
N PHE A 157 -8.63 -1.04 -3.99
CA PHE A 157 -7.96 -0.35 -2.88
C PHE A 157 -8.80 -0.43 -1.62
N ALA A 158 -8.15 -0.63 -0.46
CA ALA A 158 -8.72 -0.16 0.79
C ALA A 158 -8.68 1.37 0.77
N TYR A 159 -9.83 2.02 0.95
CA TYR A 159 -9.92 3.47 0.77
C TYR A 159 -10.49 4.20 1.98
N LEU A 160 -10.16 5.49 2.04
CA LEU A 160 -10.65 6.50 2.96
C LEU A 160 -11.19 7.66 2.11
N PRO A 161 -12.28 8.31 2.55
CA PRO A 161 -12.77 9.52 1.89
C PRO A 161 -11.70 10.62 1.81
N ASP A 162 -11.77 11.44 0.76
CA ASP A 162 -10.89 12.58 0.49
C ASP A 162 -9.41 12.25 0.32
N GLN A 163 -9.08 10.98 0.07
CA GLN A 163 -7.69 10.53 -0.12
C GLN A 163 -7.42 10.09 -1.55
N GLN A 164 -6.20 10.32 -2.02
CA GLN A 164 -5.76 9.90 -3.33
C GLN A 164 -5.14 8.50 -3.29
N TYR A 165 -5.42 7.71 -4.33
CA TYR A 165 -4.89 6.38 -4.55
C TYR A 165 -4.32 6.26 -5.95
N SER A 166 -3.28 5.45 -6.12
CA SER A 166 -2.78 5.12 -7.45
C SER A 166 -2.17 3.73 -7.50
N ALA A 167 -2.24 3.11 -8.67
CA ALA A 167 -1.50 1.90 -8.98
C ALA A 167 -0.92 1.99 -10.39
N VAL A 168 0.28 1.45 -10.56
CA VAL A 168 0.93 1.30 -11.86
C VAL A 168 1.40 -0.15 -11.98
N LEU A 169 1.10 -0.74 -13.13
CA LEU A 169 1.51 -2.08 -13.51
C LEU A 169 2.30 -2.04 -14.81
N TYR A 170 3.37 -2.83 -14.85
CA TYR A 170 4.09 -3.16 -16.06
C TYR A 170 4.08 -4.67 -16.25
N GLU A 171 3.67 -5.11 -17.44
CA GLU A 171 3.61 -6.53 -17.83
C GLU A 171 4.31 -6.74 -19.18
N GLY A 172 4.94 -7.89 -19.37
CA GLY A 172 5.70 -8.22 -20.59
C GLY A 172 7.21 -7.99 -20.48
N SER A 173 7.93 -8.26 -21.56
CA SER A 173 9.37 -8.05 -21.69
C SER A 173 9.70 -7.16 -22.90
N ASP A 174 10.89 -6.57 -22.88
CA ASP A 174 11.55 -5.93 -24.03
C ASP A 174 10.70 -4.87 -24.76
N ASP A 175 10.22 -5.19 -25.96
CA ASP A 175 9.58 -4.25 -26.90
C ASP A 175 8.05 -4.22 -26.80
N THR A 176 7.43 -5.19 -26.10
CA THR A 176 5.96 -5.30 -25.97
C THR A 176 5.52 -5.15 -24.51
N VAL A 177 6.00 -4.09 -23.86
CA VAL A 177 5.63 -3.81 -22.46
C VAL A 177 4.28 -3.13 -22.41
N ARG A 178 3.36 -3.76 -21.70
CA ARG A 178 2.07 -3.17 -21.34
C ARG A 178 2.22 -2.38 -20.05
N LYS A 179 1.76 -1.13 -20.07
CA LYS A 179 1.69 -0.25 -18.90
C LYS A 179 0.24 0.09 -18.61
N PHE A 180 -0.21 -0.18 -17.39
CA PHE A 180 -1.51 0.27 -16.90
C PHE A 180 -1.32 1.19 -15.71
N MET A 181 -1.97 2.35 -15.74
CA MET A 181 -2.00 3.33 -14.66
C MET A 181 -3.43 3.65 -14.29
N LEU A 182 -3.69 3.73 -13.00
CA LEU A 182 -4.95 4.20 -12.44
C LEU A 182 -4.65 5.16 -11.29
N GLY A 183 -5.28 6.33 -11.32
CA GLY A 183 -5.31 7.28 -10.21
C GLY A 183 -6.75 7.56 -9.82
N LEU A 184 -7.03 7.58 -8.52
CA LEU A 184 -8.36 7.71 -7.93
C LEU A 184 -8.34 8.76 -6.82
N LEU A 185 -9.37 9.60 -6.79
CA LEU A 185 -9.60 10.58 -5.72
C LEU A 185 -11.09 10.53 -5.33
N PRO A 186 -11.47 9.65 -4.40
CA PRO A 186 -12.75 9.72 -3.72
C PRO A 186 -12.86 11.01 -2.90
N ASN A 187 -13.90 11.80 -3.13
CA ASN A 187 -14.23 12.96 -2.30
C ASN A 187 -15.07 12.54 -1.07
N SER A 188 -15.39 13.52 -0.23
CA SER A 188 -16.28 13.39 0.91
C SER A 188 -17.67 12.92 0.49
N SER A 189 -18.29 12.07 1.32
CA SER A 189 -19.68 11.66 1.14
C SER A 189 -20.65 12.85 1.27
N ALA A 190 -21.67 12.86 0.44
CA ALA A 190 -22.88 13.66 0.61
C ALA A 190 -23.75 13.09 1.75
N LEU A 191 -24.83 13.78 2.08
CA LEU A 191 -25.74 13.41 3.18
C LEU A 191 -26.39 12.04 2.99
N ASP A 192 -26.50 11.57 1.75
CA ASP A 192 -27.04 10.26 1.37
C ASP A 192 -25.98 9.14 1.39
N GLY A 193 -24.73 9.44 1.76
CA GLY A 193 -23.62 8.50 1.78
C GLY A 193 -22.93 8.29 0.42
N ALA A 194 -23.49 8.82 -0.67
CA ALA A 194 -22.86 8.81 -1.98
C ALA A 194 -21.66 9.76 -2.01
N PHE A 195 -20.63 9.45 -2.79
CA PHE A 195 -19.46 10.29 -2.97
C PHE A 195 -19.04 10.33 -4.43
N ARG A 196 -18.35 11.41 -4.78
CA ARG A 196 -17.78 11.58 -6.11
C ARG A 196 -16.40 10.97 -6.16
N LEU A 197 -16.19 10.02 -7.08
CA LEU A 197 -14.88 9.48 -7.42
C LEU A 197 -14.35 10.16 -8.67
N GLN A 198 -13.30 10.97 -8.52
CA GLN A 198 -12.52 11.44 -9.67
C GLN A 198 -11.51 10.36 -10.06
N TYR A 199 -11.33 10.13 -11.36
CA TYR A 199 -10.40 9.11 -11.86
C TYR A 199 -9.56 9.63 -13.02
N THR A 200 -8.35 9.08 -13.14
CA THR A 200 -7.51 9.11 -14.33
C THR A 200 -7.03 7.71 -14.63
N LEU A 201 -7.04 7.30 -15.90
CA LEU A 201 -6.56 5.99 -16.32
C LEU A 201 -5.79 6.09 -17.63
N LEU A 202 -4.82 5.20 -17.78
CA LEU A 202 -4.03 5.05 -19.01
C LEU A 202 -3.63 3.59 -19.17
N LEU A 203 -3.90 3.01 -20.34
CA LEU A 203 -3.41 1.71 -20.77
C LEU A 203 -2.60 1.88 -22.05
N LYS A 204 -1.33 1.49 -22.00
CA LYS A 204 -0.43 1.43 -23.15
C LYS A 204 0.03 0.01 -23.40
N ASP A 205 0.18 -0.36 -24.67
CA ASP A 205 0.80 -1.61 -25.10
C ASP A 205 1.94 -1.26 -26.07
N GLY A 206 3.18 -1.42 -25.61
CA GLY A 206 4.34 -0.82 -26.26
C GLY A 206 4.20 0.71 -26.32
N GLY A 207 4.29 1.27 -27.52
CA GLY A 207 4.10 2.71 -27.77
C GLY A 207 2.64 3.15 -27.95
N GLU A 208 1.71 2.22 -28.16
CA GLU A 208 0.32 2.52 -28.50
C GLU A 208 -0.53 2.76 -27.24
N THR A 209 -1.41 3.77 -27.28
CA THR A 209 -2.40 3.99 -26.23
C THR A 209 -3.69 3.26 -26.58
N LEU A 210 -3.98 2.18 -25.86
CA LEU A 210 -5.19 1.38 -26.06
C LEU A 210 -6.41 1.96 -25.36
N ALA A 211 -6.20 2.59 -24.19
CA ALA A 211 -7.25 3.25 -23.44
C ALA A 211 -6.70 4.44 -22.65
N SER A 212 -7.52 5.48 -22.52
CA SER A 212 -7.24 6.63 -21.68
C SER A 212 -8.56 7.24 -21.25
N GLY A 213 -8.63 7.76 -20.03
CA GLY A 213 -9.84 8.40 -19.53
C GLY A 213 -9.56 9.25 -18.32
N GLN A 214 -10.31 10.34 -18.20
CA GLN A 214 -10.38 11.17 -17.01
C GLN A 214 -11.84 11.59 -16.83
N GLY A 215 -12.35 11.52 -15.61
CA GLY A 215 -13.72 11.90 -15.34
C GLY A 215 -14.13 11.65 -13.92
N GLU A 216 -15.44 11.61 -13.71
CA GLU A 216 -16.05 11.47 -12.39
C GLU A 216 -17.13 10.38 -12.43
N LEU A 217 -17.26 9.64 -11.33
CA LEU A 217 -18.35 8.69 -11.07
C LEU A 217 -18.98 9.02 -9.71
N ILE A 218 -20.29 8.88 -9.58
CA ILE A 218 -20.97 9.03 -8.29
C ILE A 218 -21.20 7.63 -7.71
N LEU A 219 -20.55 7.29 -6.61
CA LEU A 219 -20.62 5.97 -5.99
C LEU A 219 -21.30 6.06 -4.63
N ALA A 220 -22.16 5.11 -4.30
CA ALA A 220 -22.62 4.91 -2.94
C ALA A 220 -22.20 3.51 -2.45
N PRO A 221 -21.70 3.36 -1.22
CA PRO A 221 -21.32 2.05 -0.70
C PRO A 221 -22.50 1.06 -0.69
N GLY A 222 -22.25 -0.15 -1.18
CA GLY A 222 -23.29 -1.19 -1.27
C GLY A 222 -24.18 -1.10 -2.52
N GLU A 223 -24.12 0.00 -3.27
CA GLU A 223 -24.83 0.13 -4.54
C GLU A 223 -24.13 -0.60 -5.71
N GLY A 224 -24.77 -0.56 -6.87
CA GLY A 224 -24.27 -1.14 -8.10
C GLY A 224 -22.98 -0.47 -8.63
N LYS A 225 -22.34 -1.15 -9.58
CA LYS A 225 -21.17 -0.61 -10.28
C LYS A 225 -21.57 0.58 -11.16
N GLN A 226 -20.75 1.62 -11.17
CA GLN A 226 -20.83 2.72 -12.13
C GLN A 226 -19.80 2.53 -13.24
N SER A 227 -20.07 3.12 -14.41
CA SER A 227 -19.25 2.91 -15.60
C SER A 227 -19.02 4.19 -16.39
N ALA A 228 -17.86 4.30 -17.04
CA ALA A 228 -17.53 5.35 -18.00
C ALA A 228 -16.77 4.77 -19.21
N SER A 229 -16.92 5.42 -20.36
CA SER A 229 -16.13 5.08 -21.56
C SER A 229 -14.66 5.46 -21.36
N ALA A 230 -13.75 4.61 -21.82
CA ALA A 230 -12.30 4.77 -21.64
C ALA A 230 -11.51 4.64 -22.96
N GLY A 231 -12.19 4.88 -24.10
CA GLY A 231 -11.63 4.72 -25.45
C GLY A 231 -12.40 3.69 -26.27
N LYS A 232 -11.85 3.32 -27.44
CA LYS A 232 -12.51 2.40 -28.38
C LYS A 232 -12.59 1.00 -27.76
N ASN A 233 -13.82 0.50 -27.56
CA ASN A 233 -14.10 -0.81 -26.96
C ASN A 233 -13.60 -0.99 -25.51
N CYS A 234 -13.37 0.10 -24.78
CA CYS A 234 -12.92 0.08 -23.40
C CYS A 234 -13.93 0.76 -22.46
N VAL A 235 -14.25 0.10 -21.36
CA VAL A 235 -15.15 0.60 -20.31
C VAL A 235 -14.45 0.51 -18.97
N PHE A 236 -14.36 1.65 -18.28
CA PHE A 236 -13.94 1.73 -16.89
C PHE A 236 -15.16 1.56 -15.98
N THR A 237 -15.05 0.74 -14.95
CA THR A 237 -16.09 0.57 -13.93
C THR A 237 -15.52 0.71 -12.54
N ALA A 238 -16.30 1.26 -11.62
CA ALA A 238 -15.96 1.35 -10.20
C ALA A 238 -17.16 0.98 -9.32
N LYS A 239 -16.88 0.45 -8.13
CA LYS A 239 -17.87 0.10 -7.10
C LYS A 239 -17.27 0.32 -5.72
N ALA A 240 -18.03 0.92 -4.81
CA ALA A 240 -17.67 1.05 -3.40
C ALA A 240 -18.33 -0.05 -2.56
N LEU A 241 -17.57 -0.68 -1.67
CA LEU A 241 -17.99 -1.70 -0.72
C LEU A 241 -17.69 -1.23 0.70
N ASN A 242 -18.54 -1.62 1.65
CA ASN A 242 -18.28 -1.51 3.10
C ASN A 242 -17.57 -2.75 3.62
#